data_AF-A0A925XCJ1-F1
#
_entry.id   AF-A0A925XCJ1-F1
#
_cell.length_a   1.000
_cell.length_b   1.000
_cell.length_c   1.000
_cell.angle_alpha   90.00
_cell.angle_beta   90.00
_cell.angle_gamma   90.00
#
_symmetry.space_group_name_H-M   'P 1'
#
loop_
_entity.id
_entity.type
_entity.pdbx_description
1 polymer ?
#
loop_
_entity_poly.entity_id
_entity_poly.type
_entity_poly.pdbx_seq_one_letter_code
_entity_poly.pdbx_strand_id
1 'polypeptide(L)' 'VIYNRWGKEVYKKQNYQNDWTAKDLPTGTYYYHLTHANNCFKPVNGWMQVLR' A
#
# COMPACT_ATOMS: atom_id res chain seq x y z
N VAL A 1 -4.19 -2.53 -0.98
CA VAL A 1 -4.03 -2.39 0.49
C VAL A 1 -2.56 -2.10 0.79
N ILE A 2 -2.27 -1.29 1.80
CA ILE A 2 -0.91 -0.98 2.25
C ILE A 2 -0.79 -1.37 3.73
N TYR A 3 0.33 -1.98 4.08
CA TYR A 3 0.66 -2.50 5.39
C TYR A 3 1.95 -1.86 5.91
N ASN A 4 2.07 -1.70 7.22
CA ASN A 4 3.35 -1.40 7.85
C ASN A 4 4.23 -2.66 7.98
N ARG A 5 5.46 -2.49 8.47
CA ARG A 5 6.43 -3.59 8.66
C ARG A 5 5.98 -4.73 9.59
N TRP A 6 4.93 -4.53 10.37
CA TRP A 6 4.37 -5.53 11.27
C TRP A 6 3.12 -6.21 10.69
N GLY A 7 2.81 -5.98 9.41
CA GLY A 7 1.65 -6.54 8.74
C GLY A 7 0.32 -5.87 9.10
N LYS A 8 0.34 -4.77 9.87
CA LYS A 8 -0.88 -4.01 10.18
C LYS A 8 -1.29 -3.19 8.95
N GLU A 9 -2.54 -3.32 8.53
CA GLU A 9 -3.13 -2.47 7.49
C GLU A 9 -3.13 -1.02 7.95
N VAL A 10 -2.55 -0.14 7.11
CA VAL A 10 -2.51 1.32 7.36
C VAL A 10 -3.33 2.10 6.36
N TYR A 11 -3.64 1.51 5.20
CA TYR A 11 -4.43 2.15 4.17
C TYR A 11 -5.06 1.14 3.22
N LYS A 12 -6.33 1.39 2.86
CA LYS A 12 -7.06 0.61 1.87
C LYS A 12 -7.97 1.53 1.08
N LYS A 13 -7.91 1.40 -0.25
CA LYS A 13 -8.74 2.16 -1.17
C LYS A 13 -9.09 1.31 -2.39
N GLN A 14 -10.34 1.42 -2.83
CA GLN A 14 -10.79 0.92 -4.13
C GLN A 14 -10.51 1.98 -5.20
N ASN A 15 -10.16 1.54 -6.41
CA ASN A 15 -9.79 2.43 -7.52
C ASN A 15 -8.68 3.42 -7.14
N TYR A 16 -7.56 2.90 -6.63
CA TYR A 16 -6.40 3.70 -6.20
C TYR A 16 -5.80 4.51 -7.37
N GLN A 17 -5.62 5.81 -7.17
CA GLN A 17 -5.13 6.75 -8.20
C GLN A 17 -3.75 7.32 -7.85
N ASN A 18 -2.95 6.53 -7.14
CA ASN A 18 -1.68 7.00 -6.58
C ASN A 18 -1.79 8.16 -5.58
N ASP A 19 -2.89 8.21 -4.82
CA ASP A 19 -3.23 9.32 -3.93
C ASP A 19 -2.85 9.09 -2.46
N TRP A 20 -2.13 8.02 -2.15
CA TRP A 20 -1.66 7.78 -0.78
C TRP A 20 -0.44 8.65 -0.47
N THR A 21 -0.59 9.52 0.53
CA THR A 21 0.44 10.51 0.92
C THR A 21 1.23 10.11 2.16
N ALA A 22 0.97 8.93 2.73
CA ALA A 22 1.57 8.46 3.99
C ALA A 22 1.45 9.47 5.16
N LYS A 23 0.35 10.25 5.19
CA LYS A 23 0.11 11.25 6.23
C LYS A 23 0.04 10.59 7.61
N ASP A 24 0.68 11.22 8.60
CA ASP A 24 0.74 10.78 10.00
C ASP A 24 1.35 9.38 10.23
N LEU A 25 2.09 8.88 9.23
CA LEU A 25 2.85 7.65 9.34
C LEU A 25 4.34 7.95 9.63
N PRO A 26 5.00 7.14 10.47
CA PRO A 26 6.43 7.27 10.73
C PRO A 26 7.26 6.84 9.52
N THR A 27 8.48 7.38 9.44
CA THR A 27 9.52 6.92 8.52
C THR A 27 9.73 5.41 8.66
N GLY A 28 9.79 4.71 7.54
CA GLY A 28 9.99 3.27 7.54
C GLY A 28 9.53 2.58 6.26
N THR A 29 9.61 1.26 6.26
CA THR A 29 9.20 0.41 5.13
C THR A 29 7.75 0.01 5.25
N TYR A 30 7.03 0.15 4.13
CA TYR A 30 5.64 -0.22 3.96
C TYR A 30 5.52 -1.18 2.78
N TYR A 31 4.53 -2.05 2.86
CA TYR A 31 4.28 -3.08 1.85
C TYR A 31 2.93 -2.83 1.21
N TYR A 32 2.84 -2.99 -0.10
CA TYR A 32 1.58 -2.87 -0.81
C TYR A 32 1.17 -4.21 -1.44
N HIS A 33 -0.13 -4.43 -1.47
CA HIS A 33 -0.80 -5.52 -2.16
C HIS A 33 -1.90 -4.92 -3.04
N LEU A 34 -1.69 -4.95 -4.36
CA LEU A 34 -2.60 -4.39 -5.35
C LEU A 34 -3.31 -5.52 -6.09
N THR A 35 -4.63 -5.42 -6.17
CA THR A 35 -5.49 -6.37 -6.87
C THR A 35 -6.43 -5.60 -7.81
N HIS A 36 -6.75 -6.22 -8.94
CA HIS A 36 -7.78 -5.72 -9.84
C HIS A 36 -9.12 -6.39 -9.49
N ALA A 37 -10.21 -5.60 -9.52
CA ALA A 37 -11.53 -6.07 -9.11
C ALA A 37 -12.05 -7.28 -9.92
N ASN A 38 -11.62 -7.40 -11.18
CA ASN A 38 -12.00 -8.47 -12.08
C ASN A 38 -11.03 -9.67 -12.08
N ASN A 39 -10.01 -9.67 -11.22
CA ASN A 39 -8.95 -10.70 -11.18
C ASN A 39 -8.26 -10.96 -12.52
N CYS A 40 -8.37 -10.05 -13.50
CA CYS A 40 -7.79 -10.23 -14.82
C CYS A 40 -6.26 -10.09 -14.83
N PHE A 41 -5.69 -9.53 -13.75
CA PHE A 41 -4.25 -9.36 -13.57
C PHE A 41 -3.79 -10.07 -12.30
N LYS A 42 -2.58 -10.63 -12.36
CA LYS A 42 -1.94 -11.17 -11.16
C LYS A 42 -1.78 -10.06 -10.12
N PRO A 43 -2.00 -10.35 -8.82
CA PRO A 43 -1.75 -9.39 -7.77
C PRO A 43 -0.32 -8.86 -7.82
N VAL A 44 -0.16 -7.55 -7.64
CA VAL A 44 1.14 -6.89 -7.66
C VAL A 44 1.51 -6.51 -6.24
N ASN A 45 2.66 -7.01 -5.80
CA ASN A 45 3.17 -6.82 -4.45
C ASN A 45 4.53 -6.16 -4.51
N GLY A 46 4.80 -5.34 -3.50
CA GLY A 46 6.11 -4.73 -3.35
C GLY A 46 6.20 -3.97 -2.05
N TRP A 47 7.29 -3.23 -1.92
CA TRP A 47 7.55 -2.38 -0.78
C TRP A 47 7.90 -0.98 -1.24
N MET A 48 7.75 -0.03 -0.34
CA MET A 48 8.19 1.34 -0.50
C MET A 48 8.66 1.88 0.84
N GLN A 49 9.57 2.85 0.78
CA GLN A 49 10.10 3.50 1.96
C GLN A 49 9.52 4.91 2.06
N VAL A 50 8.90 5.20 3.20
CA VAL A 50 8.48 6.55 3.55
C VAL A 50 9.64 7.22 4.27
N LEU A 51 10.10 8.34 3.75
CA LEU A 51 11.11 9.23 4.33
C LEU A 51 10.44 10.53 4.77
N ARG A 52 11.05 11.23 5.71
CA ARG A 52 10.61 12.56 6.20
C ARG A 52 11.70 13.57 5.93
#